data_AF-A0A7W9UYI7-F1
#
_entry.id   AF-A0A7W9UYI7-F1
#
_cell.length_a   1.000
_cell.length_b   1.000
_cell.length_c   1.000
_cell.angle_alpha   90.00
_cell.angle_beta   90.00
_cell.angle_gamma   90.00
#
_symmetry.space_group_name_H-M   'P 1'
#
loop_
_entity.id
_entity.type
_entity.pdbx_description
1 polymer ?
#
loop_
_entity_poly.entity_id
_entity_poly.type
_entity_poly.pdbx_seq_one_letter_code
_entity_poly.pdbx_strand_id
1 'polypeptide(L)'
;MALLIALVLKTFLVQAFVIPSGSMEQTIKIGDRVLVDKLTPWFGAKPQRGDVVVFKDPGGWLEDEHKPSGDDPVGIKQAKQFLTFIGLLPSSDEQDLIKRVVGVGGDTVRCCGRDGRVTVNGTPLNEPYVHPGNPPSKLKFQVQVPQGRIFVMGDHRSNSADSRYHLDDEGRGTIPEDLVVGKAVVIAWPVGHWRRLEEPGAFASVRDAGDAQSQAGGAPHSVSSGTAFPLEAQGLTHLPTLAELPLVMGLVGLRRTWGRRQHGKRSGCGGFGGRRTIRTRRARKAARATR
;
A
#
# COMPACT_ATOMS: atom_id res chain seq x y z
N MET A 1 -38.19 -1.90 2.43
CA MET A 1 -37.06 -1.18 1.80
C MET A 1 -35.97 -0.82 2.79
N ALA A 2 -36.25 -0.15 3.91
CA ALA A 2 -35.22 0.22 4.89
C ALA A 2 -34.40 -0.97 5.44
N LEU A 3 -35.04 -2.13 5.68
CA LEU A 3 -34.36 -3.33 6.19
C LEU A 3 -33.48 -4.01 5.11
N LEU A 4 -33.90 -3.97 3.84
CA LEU A 4 -33.10 -4.44 2.70
C LEU A 4 -31.93 -3.50 2.42
N ILE A 5 -32.17 -2.18 2.44
CA ILE A 5 -31.13 -1.17 2.30
C ILE A 5 -30.14 -1.28 3.46
N ALA A 6 -30.61 -1.40 4.71
CA ALA A 6 -29.73 -1.61 5.86
C ALA A 6 -28.98 -2.94 5.79
N LEU A 7 -29.57 -4.01 5.24
CA LEU A 7 -28.88 -5.29 5.03
C LEU A 7 -27.78 -5.12 3.98
N VAL A 8 -28.07 -4.56 2.80
CA VAL A 8 -27.10 -4.30 1.74
C VAL A 8 -26.00 -3.34 2.19
N LEU A 9 -26.36 -2.25 2.89
CA LEU A 9 -25.38 -1.34 3.49
C LEU A 9 -24.60 -2.05 4.63
N LYS A 10 -25.16 -3.01 5.35
CA LYS A 10 -24.38 -3.71 6.39
C LYS A 10 -23.45 -4.77 5.81
N THR A 11 -23.80 -5.39 4.68
CA THR A 11 -22.98 -6.42 4.04
C THR A 11 -21.87 -5.85 3.15
N PHE A 12 -22.07 -4.68 2.53
CA PHE A 12 -21.11 -4.13 1.57
C PHE A 12 -20.15 -3.07 2.13
N LEU A 13 -20.44 -2.48 3.29
CA LEU A 13 -19.68 -1.32 3.77
C LEU A 13 -18.62 -1.67 4.82
N VAL A 14 -18.83 -2.74 5.60
CA VAL A 14 -17.94 -3.13 6.70
C VAL A 14 -17.60 -4.61 6.61
N GLN A 15 -16.34 -4.92 6.36
CA GLN A 15 -15.83 -6.30 6.36
C GLN A 15 -15.00 -6.56 7.60
N ALA A 16 -15.20 -7.72 8.23
CA ALA A 16 -14.37 -8.16 9.34
C ALA A 16 -13.18 -9.00 8.82
N PHE A 17 -11.99 -8.71 9.30
CA PHE A 17 -10.76 -9.47 9.03
C PHE A 17 -10.20 -10.04 10.33
N VAL A 18 -9.73 -11.29 10.30
CA VAL A 18 -8.98 -11.89 11.42
C VAL A 18 -7.50 -11.66 11.17
N ILE A 19 -6.76 -11.24 12.19
CA ILE A 19 -5.36 -10.86 12.08
C ILE A 19 -4.46 -12.08 12.40
N PRO A 20 -3.76 -12.65 11.41
CA PRO A 20 -3.01 -13.89 11.62
C PRO A 20 -1.56 -13.64 12.09
N SER A 21 -1.03 -12.43 11.92
CA SER A 21 0.38 -12.10 12.14
C SER A 21 0.58 -10.95 13.14
N GLY A 22 1.80 -10.89 13.70
CA GLY A 22 2.22 -9.91 14.71
C GLY A 22 2.85 -8.63 14.15
N SER A 23 2.76 -8.35 12.85
CA SER A 23 3.44 -7.19 12.26
C SER A 23 2.89 -5.84 12.72
N MET A 24 1.65 -5.84 13.21
CA MET A 24 0.96 -4.68 13.78
C MET A 24 0.85 -4.75 15.31
N GLU A 25 1.56 -5.68 15.95
CA GLU A 25 1.56 -5.87 17.41
C GLU A 25 2.03 -4.57 18.11
N GLN A 26 1.38 -4.25 19.24
CA GLN A 26 1.21 -2.91 19.85
C GLN A 26 -0.12 -2.24 19.49
N THR A 27 -0.48 -2.21 18.20
CA THR A 27 -1.77 -1.64 17.76
C THR A 27 -2.83 -2.71 17.57
N ILE A 28 -2.48 -3.81 16.94
CA ILE A 28 -3.42 -4.90 16.61
C ILE A 28 -2.73 -6.20 17.01
N LYS A 29 -3.39 -6.98 17.86
CA LYS A 29 -2.84 -8.25 18.35
C LYS A 29 -3.26 -9.40 17.43
N ILE A 30 -2.47 -10.47 17.47
CA ILE A 30 -2.80 -11.71 16.78
C ILE A 30 -4.15 -12.23 17.28
N GLY A 31 -5.04 -12.57 16.35
CA GLY A 31 -6.40 -13.05 16.63
C GLY A 31 -7.46 -11.95 16.81
N ASP A 32 -7.07 -10.67 16.80
CA ASP A 32 -8.03 -9.57 16.78
C ASP A 32 -8.90 -9.64 15.51
N ARG A 33 -10.16 -9.23 15.63
CA ARG A 33 -11.06 -9.05 14.48
C ARG A 33 -11.25 -7.58 14.21
N VAL A 34 -10.80 -7.13 13.05
CA VAL A 34 -10.79 -5.73 12.68
C VAL A 34 -11.90 -5.46 11.67
N LEU A 35 -12.70 -4.44 11.93
CA LEU A 35 -13.68 -3.92 10.99
C LEU A 35 -13.00 -2.91 10.07
N VAL A 36 -13.14 -3.16 8.77
CA VAL A 36 -12.57 -2.35 7.70
C VAL A 36 -13.70 -1.63 6.98
N ASP A 37 -13.56 -0.31 6.90
CA ASP A 37 -14.41 0.56 6.11
C ASP A 37 -13.99 0.44 4.63
N LYS A 38 -14.87 -0.19 3.84
CA LYS A 38 -14.69 -0.37 2.40
C LYS A 38 -15.33 0.75 1.58
N LEU A 39 -16.04 1.66 2.23
CA LEU A 39 -16.69 2.77 1.54
C LEU A 39 -15.75 3.91 1.21
N THR A 40 -14.76 4.14 2.07
CA THR A 40 -13.83 5.26 1.92
C THR A 40 -13.21 5.29 0.51
N PRO A 41 -12.66 4.18 -0.02
CA PRO A 41 -12.07 4.19 -1.36
C PRO A 41 -13.11 4.36 -2.48
N TRP A 42 -14.33 3.80 -2.33
CA TRP A 42 -15.38 3.90 -3.35
C TRP A 42 -15.86 5.34 -3.54
N PHE A 43 -15.97 6.12 -2.46
CA PHE A 43 -16.35 7.53 -2.53
C PHE A 43 -15.18 8.47 -2.86
N GLY A 44 -14.04 7.93 -3.29
CA GLY A 44 -12.86 8.70 -3.69
C GLY A 44 -12.03 9.24 -2.52
N ALA A 45 -12.30 8.80 -1.29
CA ALA A 45 -11.45 9.13 -0.16
C ALA A 45 -10.20 8.25 -0.19
N LYS A 46 -9.05 8.92 -0.28
CA LYS A 46 -7.74 8.31 -0.41
C LYS A 46 -7.15 7.96 0.96
N PRO A 47 -6.29 6.94 1.03
CA PRO A 47 -5.53 6.65 2.25
C PRO A 47 -4.72 7.88 2.67
N GLN A 48 -4.72 8.17 3.96
CA GLN A 48 -3.97 9.29 4.55
C GLN A 48 -2.82 8.77 5.41
N ARG A 49 -1.86 9.65 5.70
CA ARG A 49 -0.73 9.33 6.58
C ARG A 49 -1.27 8.95 7.96
N GLY A 50 -0.80 7.83 8.51
CA GLY A 50 -1.25 7.32 9.80
C GLY A 50 -2.44 6.37 9.72
N ASP A 51 -3.12 6.25 8.59
CA ASP A 51 -4.17 5.25 8.41
C ASP A 51 -3.61 3.84 8.55
N VAL A 52 -4.39 2.95 9.18
CA VAL A 52 -4.15 1.51 9.09
C VAL A 52 -5.01 0.98 7.98
N VAL A 53 -4.39 0.39 6.96
CA VAL A 53 -5.06 -0.05 5.74
C VAL A 53 -4.91 -1.54 5.54
N VAL A 54 -5.97 -2.16 5.02
CA VAL A 54 -5.91 -3.50 4.45
C VAL A 54 -5.75 -3.38 2.94
N PHE A 55 -4.81 -4.09 2.35
CA PHE A 55 -4.52 -4.06 0.92
C PHE A 55 -4.15 -5.45 0.40
N LYS A 56 -4.38 -5.68 -0.89
CA LYS A 56 -3.98 -6.92 -1.56
C LYS A 56 -2.48 -6.92 -1.83
N ASP A 57 -1.86 -8.09 -1.72
CA ASP A 57 -0.45 -8.29 -2.05
C ASP A 57 -0.16 -7.81 -3.50
N PRO A 58 0.76 -6.82 -3.67
CA PRO A 58 1.09 -6.27 -4.98
C PRO A 58 1.96 -7.20 -5.83
N GLY A 59 2.49 -8.32 -5.30
CA GLY A 59 3.28 -9.25 -6.10
C GLY A 59 4.27 -10.12 -5.34
N GLY A 60 3.85 -10.80 -4.25
CA GLY A 60 4.65 -11.81 -3.56
C GLY A 60 5.22 -11.38 -2.22
N TRP A 61 4.66 -10.35 -1.57
CA TRP A 61 5.09 -9.89 -0.24
C TRP A 61 4.82 -10.93 0.87
N LEU A 62 4.02 -11.94 0.55
CA LEU A 62 3.41 -12.86 1.50
C LEU A 62 4.12 -14.21 1.66
N GLU A 63 5.22 -14.44 0.96
CA GLU A 63 5.95 -15.72 0.97
C GLU A 63 6.42 -16.12 2.40
N ASP A 64 6.63 -15.14 3.29
CA ASP A 64 7.14 -15.35 4.66
C ASP A 64 6.11 -15.15 5.79
N GLU A 65 4.94 -14.51 5.54
CA GLU A 65 4.00 -14.11 6.61
C GLU A 65 2.83 -15.11 6.84
N HIS A 66 2.72 -16.19 6.05
CA HIS A 66 1.57 -17.12 6.12
C HIS A 66 1.84 -18.46 6.82
N LYS A 67 1.02 -18.76 7.84
CA LYS A 67 0.65 -20.14 8.16
C LYS A 67 -0.69 -20.44 7.50
N PRO A 68 -0.81 -21.51 6.69
CA PRO A 68 -2.10 -21.86 6.08
C PRO A 68 -3.13 -22.12 7.16
N SER A 69 -4.29 -21.49 7.04
CA SER A 69 -5.47 -21.89 7.80
C SER A 69 -5.88 -23.25 7.26
N GLY A 70 -5.73 -24.31 8.07
CA GLY A 70 -5.89 -25.69 7.62
C GLY A 70 -7.14 -25.93 6.78
N ASP A 71 -7.00 -26.72 5.70
CA ASP A 71 -8.07 -27.02 4.75
C ASP A 71 -9.35 -27.51 5.44
N ASP A 72 -10.40 -26.69 5.41
CA ASP A 72 -11.71 -27.11 5.87
C ASP A 72 -12.33 -28.16 4.92
N PRO A 73 -13.08 -29.15 5.43
CA PRO A 73 -13.87 -30.08 4.62
C PRO A 73 -14.80 -29.36 3.63
N VAL A 74 -15.01 -29.92 2.43
CA VAL A 74 -15.75 -29.30 1.30
C VAL A 74 -17.15 -28.78 1.69
N GLY A 75 -17.87 -29.48 2.57
CA GLY A 75 -19.19 -29.04 3.04
C GLY A 75 -19.15 -27.80 3.94
N ILE A 76 -18.06 -27.61 4.69
CA ILE A 76 -17.84 -26.46 5.56
C ILE A 76 -17.35 -25.25 4.73
N LYS A 77 -16.57 -25.48 3.65
CA LYS A 77 -16.14 -24.40 2.73
C LYS A 77 -17.32 -23.66 2.09
N GLN A 78 -18.36 -24.37 1.62
CA GLN A 78 -19.52 -23.71 0.99
C GLN A 78 -20.35 -22.88 1.99
N ALA A 79 -20.57 -23.42 3.19
CA ALA A 79 -21.25 -22.69 4.26
C ALA A 79 -20.42 -21.47 4.70
N LYS A 80 -19.09 -21.62 4.84
CA LYS A 80 -18.18 -20.51 5.13
C LYS A 80 -18.21 -19.46 4.03
N GLN A 81 -18.09 -19.84 2.76
CA GLN A 81 -18.17 -18.91 1.63
C GLN A 81 -19.50 -18.16 1.57
N PHE A 82 -20.61 -18.85 1.81
CA PHE A 82 -21.92 -18.20 1.88
C PHE A 82 -21.96 -17.21 3.05
N LEU A 83 -21.53 -17.62 4.25
CA LEU A 83 -21.48 -16.76 5.44
C LEU A 83 -20.51 -15.57 5.27
N THR A 84 -19.37 -15.74 4.60
CA THR A 84 -18.44 -14.67 4.25
C THR A 84 -19.05 -13.74 3.21
N PHE A 85 -19.73 -14.28 2.19
CA PHE A 85 -20.45 -13.50 1.18
C PHE A 85 -21.58 -12.65 1.78
N ILE A 86 -22.29 -13.17 2.77
CA ILE A 86 -23.30 -12.40 3.51
C ILE A 86 -22.71 -11.59 4.68
N GLY A 87 -21.39 -11.48 4.79
CA GLY A 87 -20.69 -10.66 5.79
C GLY A 87 -20.83 -11.14 7.24
N LEU A 88 -21.31 -12.36 7.46
CA LEU A 88 -21.45 -12.97 8.79
C LEU A 88 -20.18 -13.69 9.27
N LEU A 89 -19.27 -14.03 8.35
CA LEU A 89 -17.94 -14.56 8.68
C LEU A 89 -16.83 -13.66 8.17
N PRO A 90 -15.73 -13.52 8.94
CA PRO A 90 -14.58 -12.76 8.49
C PRO A 90 -13.94 -13.44 7.28
N SER A 91 -13.58 -12.65 6.28
CA SER A 91 -12.75 -13.09 5.17
C SER A 91 -11.30 -13.15 5.65
N SER A 92 -10.71 -14.33 5.68
CA SER A 92 -9.26 -14.50 5.69
C SER A 92 -8.84 -14.83 4.27
N ASP A 93 -8.93 -13.85 3.36
CA ASP A 93 -8.31 -14.02 2.06
C ASP A 93 -6.81 -14.03 2.29
N GLU A 94 -6.15 -15.12 1.92
CA GLU A 94 -4.71 -15.40 2.16
C GLU A 94 -3.78 -14.43 1.41
N GLN A 95 -4.32 -13.36 0.82
CA GLN A 95 -3.60 -12.36 0.03
C GLN A 95 -3.73 -10.93 0.59
N ASP A 96 -4.46 -10.75 1.70
CA ASP A 96 -4.71 -9.43 2.29
C ASP A 96 -3.72 -9.13 3.43
N LEU A 97 -3.05 -7.98 3.32
CA LEU A 97 -2.06 -7.44 4.25
C LEU A 97 -2.63 -6.26 5.02
N ILE A 98 -2.22 -6.09 6.28
CA ILE A 98 -2.58 -4.94 7.11
C ILE A 98 -1.34 -4.22 7.62
N LYS A 99 -1.17 -2.95 7.25
CA LYS A 99 -0.02 -2.12 7.65
C LYS A 99 -0.47 -0.66 7.84
N ARG A 100 0.39 0.18 8.42
CA ARG A 100 0.14 1.63 8.57
C ARG A 100 0.73 2.41 7.41
N VAL A 101 -0.04 3.34 6.85
CA VAL A 101 0.44 4.31 5.85
C VAL A 101 1.39 5.30 6.52
N VAL A 102 2.63 5.35 6.05
CA VAL A 102 3.64 6.31 6.53
C VAL A 102 3.83 7.45 5.54
N GLY A 103 3.65 7.20 4.24
CA GLY A 103 3.70 8.22 3.20
C GLY A 103 2.66 7.99 2.10
N VAL A 104 2.18 9.08 1.53
CA VAL A 104 1.24 9.12 0.40
C VAL A 104 1.90 9.77 -0.81
N GLY A 105 1.24 9.73 -1.96
CA GLY A 105 1.78 10.26 -3.23
C GLY A 105 2.40 11.66 -3.11
N GLY A 106 3.66 11.78 -3.51
CA GLY A 106 4.46 12.99 -3.41
C GLY A 106 5.41 13.02 -2.23
N ASP A 107 5.18 12.22 -1.19
CA ASP A 107 6.02 12.24 0.01
C ASP A 107 7.43 11.72 -0.26
N THR A 108 8.40 12.25 0.50
CA THR A 108 9.71 11.61 0.68
C THR A 108 9.77 11.01 2.07
N VAL A 109 9.78 9.68 2.15
CA VAL A 109 9.96 8.94 3.40
C VAL A 109 11.41 8.47 3.49
N ARG A 110 12.05 8.72 4.62
CA ARG A 110 13.45 8.33 4.83
C ARG A 110 13.65 7.80 6.24
N CYS A 111 14.41 6.71 6.38
CA CYS A 111 15.00 6.34 7.65
C CYS A 111 16.52 6.19 7.57
N CYS A 112 17.29 6.66 8.55
CA CYS A 112 16.84 7.47 9.68
C CYS A 112 17.48 8.85 9.64
N GLY A 113 16.72 9.86 10.07
CA GLY A 113 17.19 11.24 10.19
C GLY A 113 18.33 11.38 11.19
N ARG A 114 18.79 12.61 11.42
CA ARG A 114 19.90 12.89 12.36
C ARG A 114 19.61 12.46 13.79
N ASP A 115 18.34 12.43 14.16
CA ASP A 115 17.80 12.03 15.47
C ASP A 115 17.41 10.54 15.53
N GLY A 116 17.74 9.76 14.50
CA GLY A 116 17.41 8.33 14.44
C GLY A 116 15.94 8.04 14.13
N ARG A 117 15.11 9.05 13.83
CA ARG A 117 13.68 8.88 13.55
C ARG A 117 13.39 8.74 12.05
N VAL A 118 12.26 8.13 11.72
CA VAL A 118 11.70 8.19 10.37
C VAL A 118 11.32 9.65 10.09
N THR A 119 11.66 10.15 8.90
CA THR A 119 11.27 11.48 8.45
C THR A 119 10.35 11.39 7.24
N VAL A 120 9.28 12.19 7.22
CA VAL A 120 8.41 12.39 6.05
C VAL A 120 8.51 13.85 5.64
N ASN A 121 8.90 14.11 4.39
CA ASN A 121 9.14 15.45 3.85
C ASN A 121 10.12 16.28 4.71
N GLY A 122 11.09 15.59 5.34
CA GLY A 122 12.08 16.19 6.23
C GLY A 122 11.61 16.37 7.68
N THR A 123 10.30 16.25 7.97
CA THR A 123 9.76 16.31 9.32
C THR A 123 9.98 14.98 10.05
N PRO A 124 10.69 14.95 11.19
CA PRO A 124 10.87 13.73 11.96
C PRO A 124 9.58 13.36 12.72
N LEU A 125 9.16 12.11 12.59
CA LEU A 125 7.93 11.60 13.18
C LEU A 125 8.11 11.30 14.67
N ASN A 126 7.07 11.53 15.47
CA ASN A 126 6.95 10.98 16.83
C ASN A 126 5.98 9.79 16.78
N GLU A 127 6.48 8.56 16.94
CA GLU A 127 5.73 7.34 16.61
C GLU A 127 5.39 6.51 17.87
N PRO A 128 4.45 6.95 18.73
CA PRO A 128 4.13 6.27 19.99
C PRO A 128 3.45 4.89 19.79
N TYR A 129 3.02 4.60 18.57
CA TYR A 129 2.40 3.34 18.17
C TYR A 129 3.42 2.26 17.81
N VAL A 130 4.71 2.59 17.67
CA VAL A 130 5.74 1.59 17.38
C VAL A 130 5.92 0.67 18.58
N HIS A 131 6.07 -0.63 18.32
CA HIS A 131 6.27 -1.63 19.36
C HIS A 131 7.44 -1.23 20.29
N PRO A 132 7.24 -1.25 21.63
CA PRO A 132 8.30 -0.88 22.57
C PRO A 132 9.61 -1.63 22.33
N GLY A 133 10.73 -0.92 22.47
CA GLY A 133 12.08 -1.46 22.25
C GLY A 133 12.49 -1.65 20.78
N ASN A 134 11.62 -1.36 19.82
CA ASN A 134 11.98 -1.41 18.40
C ASN A 134 12.65 -0.10 17.95
N PRO A 135 13.71 -0.15 17.12
CA PRO A 135 14.15 1.03 16.40
C PRO A 135 13.09 1.43 15.35
N PRO A 136 13.01 2.72 14.94
CA PRO A 136 12.10 3.15 13.88
C PRO A 136 12.29 2.39 12.56
N SER A 137 13.52 1.98 12.26
CA SER A 137 13.83 1.00 11.21
C SER A 137 15.21 0.36 11.47
N LYS A 138 15.37 -0.91 11.09
CA LYS A 138 16.70 -1.57 11.01
C LYS A 138 17.39 -1.32 9.67
N LEU A 139 16.61 -0.97 8.64
CA LEU A 139 17.08 -0.67 7.29
C LEU A 139 17.18 0.84 7.10
N LYS A 140 18.26 1.27 6.42
CA LYS A 140 18.34 2.64 5.89
C LYS A 140 17.66 2.66 4.53
N PHE A 141 16.81 3.66 4.31
CA PHE A 141 16.08 3.80 3.05
C PHE A 141 15.69 5.26 2.80
N GLN A 142 15.46 5.57 1.53
CA GLN A 142 14.82 6.80 1.10
C GLN A 142 13.94 6.49 -0.12
N VAL A 143 12.67 6.82 -0.01
CA VAL A 143 11.66 6.58 -1.04
C VAL A 143 10.91 7.87 -1.33
N GLN A 144 10.84 8.24 -2.60
CA GLN A 144 9.86 9.19 -3.09
C GLN A 144 8.61 8.40 -3.48
N VAL A 145 7.49 8.66 -2.82
CA VAL A 145 6.23 7.95 -3.06
C VAL A 145 5.61 8.49 -4.36
N PRO A 146 5.43 7.66 -5.40
CA PRO A 146 4.77 8.10 -6.63
C PRO A 146 3.32 8.51 -6.38
N GLN A 147 2.77 9.39 -7.22
CA GLN A 147 1.35 9.73 -7.17
C GLN A 147 0.47 8.48 -7.36
N GLY A 148 -0.64 8.39 -6.61
CA GLY A 148 -1.53 7.23 -6.64
C GLY A 148 -0.99 5.99 -5.94
N ARG A 149 0.07 6.13 -5.12
CA ARG A 149 0.68 5.04 -4.36
C ARG A 149 0.92 5.46 -2.91
N ILE A 150 1.08 4.46 -2.04
CA ILE A 150 1.35 4.63 -0.62
C ILE A 150 2.60 3.85 -0.20
N PHE A 151 3.27 4.33 0.83
CA PHE A 151 4.37 3.64 1.51
C PHE A 151 3.90 3.22 2.90
N VAL A 152 3.97 1.94 3.23
CA VAL A 152 3.39 1.39 4.45
C VAL A 152 4.45 0.70 5.32
N MET A 153 4.26 0.76 6.63
CA MET A 153 5.13 0.09 7.60
C MET A 153 4.28 -0.59 8.67
N GLY A 154 4.75 -1.74 9.16
CA GLY A 154 4.19 -2.36 10.35
C GLY A 154 4.55 -1.60 11.62
N ASP A 155 3.65 -1.61 12.60
CA ASP A 155 3.90 -0.99 13.91
C ASP A 155 4.93 -1.80 14.72
N HIS A 156 4.98 -3.12 14.52
CA HIS A 156 6.06 -3.97 15.01
C HIS A 156 7.23 -3.95 14.01
N ARG A 157 7.98 -2.84 14.01
CA ARG A 157 9.02 -2.51 13.00
C ARG A 157 10.04 -3.61 12.73
N SER A 158 10.39 -4.40 13.74
CA SER A 158 11.38 -5.47 13.67
C SER A 158 10.81 -6.81 13.21
N ASN A 159 9.49 -6.95 13.15
CA ASN A 159 8.75 -8.18 12.85
C ASN A 159 7.69 -7.93 11.75
N SER A 160 8.05 -7.15 10.74
CA SER A 160 7.15 -6.77 9.66
C SER A 160 7.91 -6.76 8.34
N ALA A 161 7.53 -7.64 7.42
CA ALA A 161 7.90 -7.54 6.00
C ALA A 161 6.95 -6.54 5.34
N ASP A 162 7.38 -5.28 5.27
CA ASP A 162 6.61 -4.17 4.70
C ASP A 162 7.41 -3.46 3.62
N SER A 163 6.97 -2.27 3.19
CA SER A 163 7.57 -1.51 2.09
C SER A 163 9.09 -1.38 2.14
N ARG A 164 9.70 -1.42 3.34
CA ARG A 164 11.16 -1.32 3.52
C ARG A 164 11.94 -2.51 2.95
N TYR A 165 11.32 -3.68 2.83
CA TYR A 165 11.95 -4.90 2.33
C TYR A 165 11.73 -5.12 0.82
N HIS A 166 10.87 -4.30 0.21
CA HIS A 166 10.45 -4.41 -1.18
C HIS A 166 10.95 -3.24 -2.05
N LEU A 167 12.00 -2.56 -1.60
CA LEU A 167 12.52 -1.34 -2.23
C LEU A 167 13.13 -1.56 -3.63
N ASP A 168 13.49 -2.80 -3.95
CA ASP A 168 14.07 -3.20 -5.23
C ASP A 168 13.00 -3.65 -6.25
N ASP A 169 11.74 -3.82 -5.81
CA ASP A 169 10.62 -4.15 -6.69
C ASP A 169 10.29 -2.97 -7.63
N GLU A 170 9.56 -3.22 -8.73
CA GLU A 170 9.16 -2.17 -9.70
C GLU A 170 8.48 -0.96 -9.04
N GLY A 171 7.77 -1.22 -7.95
CA GLY A 171 7.10 -0.20 -7.14
C GLY A 171 7.96 0.52 -6.11
N ARG A 172 9.24 0.18 -5.97
CA ARG A 172 10.15 0.66 -4.92
C ARG A 172 9.55 0.56 -3.51
N GLY A 173 8.91 -0.57 -3.23
CA GLY A 173 8.24 -0.84 -1.97
C GLY A 173 6.92 -0.10 -1.78
N THR A 174 6.44 0.67 -2.75
CA THR A 174 5.14 1.36 -2.64
C THR A 174 4.01 0.52 -3.21
N ILE A 175 2.80 0.73 -2.71
CA ILE A 175 1.59 -0.01 -3.07
C ILE A 175 0.64 0.94 -3.81
N PRO A 176 0.09 0.55 -4.97
CA PRO A 176 -0.98 1.31 -5.63
C PRO A 176 -2.22 1.53 -4.74
N GLU A 177 -2.80 2.73 -4.78
CA GLU A 177 -4.02 3.05 -4.01
C GLU A 177 -5.22 2.16 -4.37
N ASP A 178 -5.28 1.63 -5.60
CA ASP A 178 -6.35 0.74 -6.07
C ASP A 178 -6.27 -0.70 -5.52
N LEU A 179 -5.13 -1.09 -4.94
CA LEU A 179 -4.99 -2.34 -4.19
C LEU A 179 -5.47 -2.21 -2.74
N VAL A 180 -5.76 -1.00 -2.27
CA VAL A 180 -6.29 -0.78 -0.91
C VAL A 180 -7.73 -1.25 -0.84
N VAL A 181 -7.97 -2.25 0.00
CA VAL A 181 -9.28 -2.84 0.26
C VAL A 181 -10.11 -1.93 1.16
N GLY A 182 -9.48 -1.25 2.12
CA GLY A 182 -10.14 -0.27 2.98
C GLY A 182 -9.34 0.13 4.22
N LYS A 183 -9.90 1.06 5.00
CA LYS A 183 -9.30 1.56 6.25
C LYS A 183 -9.79 0.74 7.44
N ALA A 184 -8.88 0.21 8.24
CA ALA A 184 -9.19 -0.43 9.50
C ALA A 184 -9.61 0.63 10.53
N VAL A 185 -10.83 0.53 11.06
CA VAL A 185 -11.43 1.56 11.93
C VAL A 185 -11.67 1.11 13.35
N VAL A 186 -11.97 -0.17 13.58
CA VAL A 186 -12.36 -0.70 14.90
C VAL A 186 -11.83 -2.13 15.07
N ILE A 187 -11.26 -2.44 16.23
CA ILE A 187 -11.06 -3.83 16.66
C ILE A 187 -12.36 -4.27 17.33
N ALA A 188 -13.17 -5.12 16.71
CA ALA A 188 -14.49 -5.51 17.21
C ALA A 188 -14.47 -6.76 18.11
N TRP A 189 -13.40 -7.55 18.09
CA TRP A 189 -13.24 -8.74 18.92
C TRP A 189 -11.75 -8.99 19.22
N PRO A 190 -11.38 -9.49 20.42
CA PRO A 190 -12.24 -9.88 21.54
C PRO A 190 -12.93 -8.68 22.22
N VAL A 191 -14.08 -8.89 22.87
CA VAL A 191 -14.88 -7.81 23.49
C VAL A 191 -14.05 -6.96 24.47
N GLY A 192 -13.09 -7.59 25.18
CA GLY A 192 -12.18 -6.90 26.09
C GLY A 192 -11.11 -6.02 25.42
N HIS A 193 -10.95 -6.11 24.09
CA HIS A 193 -10.07 -5.25 23.28
C HIS A 193 -10.86 -4.35 22.31
N TRP A 194 -12.18 -4.22 22.51
CA TRP A 194 -12.97 -3.36 21.63
C TRP A 194 -12.51 -1.91 21.71
N ARG A 195 -11.96 -1.40 20.61
CA ARG A 195 -11.47 -0.01 20.53
C ARG A 195 -11.50 0.50 19.10
N ARG A 196 -11.64 1.83 18.97
CA ARG A 196 -11.44 2.52 17.70
C ARG A 196 -9.94 2.62 17.43
N LEU A 197 -9.55 2.41 16.17
CA LEU A 197 -8.22 2.69 15.70
C LEU A 197 -8.15 4.19 15.40
N GLU A 198 -7.48 4.92 16.27
CA GLU A 198 -7.27 6.34 16.13
C GLU A 198 -6.11 6.62 15.18
N GLU A 199 -6.22 7.74 14.48
CA GLU A 199 -5.14 8.25 13.64
C GLU A 199 -4.10 8.92 14.53
N PRO A 200 -2.84 8.46 14.53
CA PRO A 200 -1.84 9.03 15.40
C PRO A 200 -1.53 10.48 15.02
N GLY A 201 -1.46 11.37 16.00
CA GLY A 201 -0.99 12.76 15.82
C GLY A 201 0.46 12.88 15.33
N ALA A 202 1.17 11.76 15.15
CA ALA A 202 2.52 11.66 14.62
C ALA A 202 2.71 12.37 13.26
N PHE A 203 1.66 12.41 12.46
CA PHE A 203 1.67 12.95 11.10
C PHE A 203 1.09 14.36 10.98
N ALA A 204 0.49 14.90 12.06
CA ALA A 204 -0.21 16.18 12.03
C ALA A 204 0.70 17.39 11.71
N SER A 205 2.01 17.27 11.98
CA SER A 205 3.01 18.30 11.69
C SER A 205 3.70 18.13 10.32
N VAL A 206 3.40 17.05 9.59
CA VAL A 206 3.98 16.79 8.27
C VAL A 206 3.25 17.66 7.25
N ARG A 207 4.01 18.54 6.59
CA ARG A 207 3.48 19.34 5.48
C ARG A 207 3.48 18.54 4.19
N ASP A 208 2.54 18.87 3.32
CA ASP A 208 2.49 18.29 1.98
C ASP A 208 3.68 18.75 1.13
N ALA A 209 4.14 17.87 0.25
CA ALA A 209 5.37 18.09 -0.52
C ALA A 209 5.32 19.36 -1.39
N GLY A 210 4.13 19.77 -1.85
CA GLY A 210 3.92 21.00 -2.63
C GLY A 210 4.15 22.30 -1.83
N ASP A 211 3.90 22.27 -0.52
CA ASP A 211 4.06 23.45 0.35
C ASP A 211 5.52 23.65 0.76
N ALA A 212 6.29 22.55 0.89
CA ALA A 212 7.69 22.59 1.28
C ALA A 212 8.60 23.20 0.18
N GLN A 213 8.30 22.96 -1.10
CA GLN A 213 9.05 23.56 -2.21
C GLN A 213 8.76 25.06 -2.38
N SER A 214 7.56 25.52 -2.01
CA SER A 214 7.16 26.93 -2.10
C SER A 214 7.89 27.83 -1.09
N GLN A 215 8.39 27.28 0.03
CA GLN A 215 9.17 28.05 1.02
C GLN A 215 10.69 28.04 0.75
N ALA A 216 11.21 27.06 0.00
CA ALA A 216 12.63 27.04 -0.36
C ALA A 216 13.00 28.08 -1.45
N GLY A 217 11.99 28.72 -2.07
CA GLY A 217 12.16 29.81 -3.05
C GLY A 217 11.96 31.23 -2.51
N GLY A 218 11.71 31.40 -1.20
CA GLY A 218 11.54 32.72 -0.58
C GLY A 218 12.89 33.39 -0.28
N ALA A 219 13.19 34.45 -1.04
CA ALA A 219 14.43 35.22 -0.99
C ALA A 219 14.81 35.77 0.41
N PRO A 220 16.12 35.99 0.68
CA PRO A 220 16.59 36.58 1.94
C PRO A 220 16.22 38.07 2.03
N HIS A 221 15.58 38.45 3.14
CA HIS A 221 15.36 39.86 3.48
C HIS A 221 16.69 40.50 3.92
N SER A 222 17.37 41.21 3.02
CA SER A 222 18.43 42.15 3.40
C SER A 222 17.80 43.47 3.84
N VAL A 223 17.84 43.72 5.15
CA VAL A 223 17.62 45.05 5.72
C VAL A 223 18.84 45.92 5.41
N SER A 224 18.66 47.00 4.64
CA SER A 224 19.68 48.05 4.51
C SER A 224 19.05 49.39 4.86
N SER A 225 19.53 49.95 5.96
CA SER A 225 19.19 51.28 6.47
C SER A 225 20.10 52.33 5.82
N GLY A 226 19.53 53.48 5.42
CA GLY A 226 20.21 54.77 5.57
C GLY A 226 20.69 55.54 4.33
N THR A 227 19.94 56.61 4.03
CA THR A 227 20.37 58.00 3.69
C THR A 227 20.96 58.37 2.30
N ALA A 228 20.06 58.96 1.47
CA ALA A 228 20.10 60.26 0.76
C ALA A 228 21.35 60.75 0.00
N PHE A 229 21.19 61.10 -1.30
CA PHE A 229 21.28 62.46 -1.89
C PHE A 229 20.74 62.46 -3.35
N PRO A 230 20.16 63.58 -3.88
CA PRO A 230 19.44 63.62 -5.16
C PRO A 230 20.25 64.25 -6.30
N LEU A 231 19.95 63.90 -7.56
CA LEU A 231 20.27 64.69 -8.74
C LEU A 231 19.35 64.33 -9.92
N GLU A 232 19.24 65.29 -10.82
CA GLU A 232 18.06 65.71 -11.56
C GLU A 232 17.84 65.03 -12.93
N ALA A 233 16.60 65.21 -13.40
CA ALA A 233 16.23 65.58 -14.77
C ALA A 233 16.13 64.53 -15.91
N GLN A 234 14.85 64.37 -16.32
CA GLN A 234 14.31 64.47 -17.70
C GLN A 234 14.43 63.26 -18.64
N GLY A 235 13.26 62.81 -19.13
CA GLY A 235 13.16 61.87 -20.25
C GLY A 235 11.73 61.33 -20.46
N LEU A 236 10.81 62.21 -20.85
CA LEU A 236 9.45 61.87 -21.28
C LEU A 236 9.47 61.25 -22.71
N THR A 237 8.50 60.38 -22.95
CA THR A 237 8.01 59.85 -24.25
C THR A 237 8.87 58.80 -24.98
N HIS A 238 8.32 57.59 -25.15
CA HIS A 238 7.63 57.18 -26.40
C HIS A 238 7.30 55.67 -26.36
N LEU A 239 6.01 55.34 -26.29
CA LEU A 239 5.48 54.00 -26.60
C LEU A 239 5.42 53.83 -28.12
N PRO A 240 5.68 52.63 -28.64
CA PRO A 240 4.87 52.14 -29.75
C PRO A 240 4.16 50.85 -29.38
N THR A 241 2.89 50.81 -29.79
CA THR A 241 1.98 49.68 -29.76
C THR A 241 2.14 48.85 -31.05
N LEU A 242 1.51 47.67 -31.01
CA LEU A 242 0.99 46.84 -32.11
C LEU A 242 1.89 45.79 -32.78
N ALA A 243 1.42 44.54 -32.59
CA ALA A 243 1.33 43.44 -33.57
C ALA A 243 2.69 42.82 -34.01
N GLU A 244 2.87 41.50 -34.17
CA GLU A 244 1.99 40.46 -34.70
C GLU A 244 2.37 39.07 -34.13
N LEU A 245 1.36 38.21 -34.02
CA LEU A 245 1.50 36.75 -33.98
C LEU A 245 1.64 36.23 -35.42
N PRO A 246 2.40 35.15 -35.64
CA PRO A 246 1.99 34.16 -36.62
C PRO A 246 1.76 32.80 -35.95
N LEU A 247 0.50 32.39 -36.00
CA LEU A 247 0.05 31.01 -36.00
C LEU A 247 0.78 30.24 -37.12
N VAL A 248 1.46 29.14 -36.78
CA VAL A 248 1.77 28.10 -37.76
C VAL A 248 1.03 26.84 -37.37
N MET A 249 -0.07 26.62 -38.11
CA MET A 249 -0.70 25.33 -38.32
C MET A 249 0.25 24.41 -39.08
N GLY A 250 0.44 23.18 -38.58
CA GLY A 250 1.22 22.14 -39.25
C GLY A 250 0.76 20.76 -38.81
N LEU A 251 -0.29 20.27 -39.47
CA LEU A 251 -0.93 18.98 -39.27
C LEU A 251 -0.33 17.99 -40.26
N VAL A 252 0.51 17.04 -39.83
CA VAL A 252 0.80 15.81 -40.59
C VAL A 252 1.09 14.67 -39.62
N GLY A 253 0.13 13.75 -39.54
CA GLY A 253 0.33 12.44 -38.92
C GLY A 253 1.11 11.50 -39.83
N LEU A 254 1.89 10.61 -39.22
CA LEU A 254 2.32 9.36 -39.83
C LEU A 254 2.37 8.28 -38.75
N ARG A 255 1.28 7.49 -38.72
CA ARG A 255 1.24 6.17 -38.09
C ARG A 255 2.33 5.31 -38.72
N ARG A 256 3.27 4.81 -37.91
CA ARG A 256 4.14 3.70 -38.31
C ARG A 256 3.84 2.51 -37.42
N THR A 257 2.95 1.65 -37.90
CA THR A 257 2.68 0.33 -37.34
C THR A 257 3.89 -0.56 -37.59
N TRP A 258 4.65 -0.86 -36.54
CA TRP A 258 5.72 -1.87 -36.64
C TRP A 258 5.15 -3.24 -36.28
N GLY A 259 5.18 -4.12 -37.27
CA GLY A 259 4.60 -5.45 -37.22
C GLY A 259 5.37 -6.41 -36.32
N ARG A 260 4.59 -7.27 -35.65
CA ARG A 260 5.02 -8.51 -35.02
C ARG A 260 5.88 -9.34 -36.00
N ARG A 261 7.06 -9.77 -35.55
CA ARG A 261 7.71 -10.99 -36.04
C ARG A 261 7.69 -12.03 -34.93
N GLN A 262 6.75 -12.97 -34.99
CA GLN A 262 6.81 -14.20 -34.20
C GLN A 262 7.72 -15.18 -34.93
N HIS A 263 8.84 -15.54 -34.31
CA HIS A 263 9.71 -16.62 -34.76
C HIS A 263 9.16 -17.96 -34.26
N GLY A 264 8.54 -18.72 -35.16
CA GLY A 264 8.24 -20.13 -34.93
C GLY A 264 9.51 -20.97 -35.10
N LYS A 265 10.05 -21.50 -34.01
CA LYS A 265 11.03 -22.59 -34.08
C LYS A 265 10.30 -23.93 -34.06
N ARG A 266 10.25 -24.54 -35.23
CA ARG A 266 9.87 -25.95 -35.44
C ARG A 266 11.17 -26.75 -35.35
N SER A 267 11.39 -27.49 -34.25
CA SER A 267 12.41 -28.54 -34.20
C SER A 267 11.71 -29.88 -34.03
N GLY A 268 11.53 -30.57 -35.15
CA GLY A 268 11.20 -31.97 -35.19
C GLY A 268 12.47 -32.81 -35.06
N CYS A 269 12.46 -33.73 -34.10
CA CYS A 269 13.13 -35.03 -34.02
C CYS A 269 12.40 -35.71 -32.84
N GLY A 270 11.54 -36.71 -33.03
CA GLY A 270 11.85 -38.03 -33.56
C GLY A 270 12.02 -38.98 -32.38
N GLY A 271 11.08 -39.92 -32.16
CA GLY A 271 11.21 -40.90 -31.08
C GLY A 271 9.93 -41.65 -30.74
N PHE A 272 9.60 -42.65 -31.56
CA PHE A 272 8.62 -43.69 -31.27
C PHE A 272 9.03 -44.53 -30.05
N GLY A 273 8.04 -44.96 -29.25
CA GLY A 273 8.10 -46.27 -28.61
C GLY A 273 7.75 -46.31 -27.13
N GLY A 274 6.79 -47.17 -26.78
CA GLY A 274 6.81 -47.89 -25.51
C GLY A 274 5.64 -47.67 -24.57
N ARG A 275 4.47 -48.23 -24.93
CA ARG A 275 3.53 -48.70 -23.91
C ARG A 275 4.24 -49.71 -23.00
N ARG A 276 4.29 -49.47 -21.70
CA ARG A 276 4.39 -50.54 -20.69
C ARG A 276 3.47 -50.27 -19.52
N THR A 277 2.37 -51.02 -19.53
CA THR A 277 1.59 -51.43 -18.37
C THR A 277 2.49 -52.08 -17.33
N ILE A 278 2.47 -51.61 -16.08
CA ILE A 278 2.97 -52.38 -14.94
C ILE A 278 1.77 -52.83 -14.10
N ARG A 279 1.70 -54.16 -13.99
CA ARG A 279 0.73 -54.96 -13.26
C ARG A 279 0.71 -54.62 -11.78
N THR A 280 -0.50 -54.63 -11.24
CA THR A 280 -0.82 -54.87 -9.83
C THR A 280 -0.25 -56.22 -9.37
N ARG A 281 0.38 -56.23 -8.19
CA ARG A 281 0.66 -57.47 -7.45
C ARG A 281 0.10 -57.34 -6.03
N ARG A 282 -1.13 -57.86 -5.86
CA ARG A 282 -1.65 -58.31 -4.56
C ARG A 282 -0.74 -59.43 -4.05
N ALA A 283 -0.26 -59.30 -2.82
CA ALA A 283 0.17 -60.44 -2.01
C ALA A 283 -0.75 -60.50 -0.77
N ARG A 284 -1.49 -61.61 -0.64
CA ARG A 284 -2.18 -62.05 0.57
C ARG A 284 -1.28 -63.07 1.29
N LYS A 285 -1.54 -63.23 2.59
CA LYS A 285 -1.04 -64.22 3.59
C LYS A 285 0.32 -63.86 4.22
N ALA A 286 0.54 -64.03 5.52
CA ALA A 286 -0.17 -64.82 6.53
C ALA A 286 -0.07 -64.20 7.94
N ALA A 287 -1.08 -64.48 8.75
CA ALA A 287 -1.04 -64.38 10.20
C ALA A 287 -0.02 -65.35 10.79
N ARG A 288 0.65 -64.94 11.88
CA ARG A 288 1.04 -65.85 12.96
C ARG A 288 1.23 -65.08 14.27
N ALA A 289 0.47 -65.51 15.26
CA ALA A 289 0.58 -65.17 16.67
C ALA A 289 1.75 -65.90 17.33
N THR A 290 2.38 -65.24 18.30
CA THR A 290 2.99 -65.81 19.54
C THR A 290 3.42 -64.58 20.36
N ARG A 291 2.70 -64.31 21.44
CA ARG A 291 2.99 -64.65 22.84
C ARG A 291 3.84 -63.59 23.52
#